data_AF-A0A3D2J494-F1
#
_entry.id   AF-A0A3D2J494-F1
#
_cell.length_a   1.000
_cell.length_b   1.000
_cell.length_c   1.000
_cell.angle_alpha   90.00
_cell.angle_beta   90.00
_cell.angle_gamma   90.00
#
_symmetry.space_group_name_H-M   'P 1'
#
loop_
_entity.id
_entity.type
_entity.pdbx_description
1 polymer ?
#
loop_
_entity_poly.entity_id
_entity_poly.type
_entity_poly.pdbx_seq_one_letter_code
_entity_poly.pdbx_strand_id
1 'polypeptide(L)'
;PYTTGRDTYETVQEIVYAANEGDEAPQGTHHYEELVKKGAQLPSADQDMHDDDLAGLFYTGGTTGRAKGVMLSHGNIVSNAIHVAIAAGYNDRDTYLHTAPMFHMGNTGSAFALTLVGARNVFNPMFNPVQFMQTVQDEKVTLTFIVPAMFNAIINHPDNDKYDFSSMRRLAYGASP
;
A
#
# COMPACT_ATOMS: atom_id res chain seq x y z
N PRO A 1 -26.79 -15.67 5.25
CA PRO A 1 -25.75 -15.90 6.27
C PRO A 1 -24.43 -16.32 5.60
N TYR A 2 -23.43 -15.44 5.58
CA TYR A 2 -22.09 -15.82 5.17
C TYR A 2 -21.54 -16.80 6.19
N THR A 3 -21.36 -18.06 5.82
CA THR A 3 -20.57 -18.99 6.62
C THR A 3 -19.11 -18.63 6.38
N THR A 4 -18.32 -18.54 7.44
CA THR A 4 -16.91 -18.13 7.35
C THR A 4 -16.03 -19.17 6.63
N GLY A 5 -16.59 -20.34 6.29
CA GLY A 5 -15.86 -21.43 5.65
C GLY A 5 -14.75 -22.03 6.53
N ARG A 6 -14.66 -21.63 7.81
CA ARG A 6 -13.63 -22.05 8.78
C ARG A 6 -13.49 -23.58 8.82
N ASP A 7 -14.61 -24.26 8.94
CA ASP A 7 -14.66 -25.73 9.09
C ASP A 7 -14.18 -26.47 7.81
N THR A 8 -13.94 -25.75 6.71
CA THR A 8 -13.42 -26.31 5.45
C THR A 8 -11.89 -26.41 5.45
N TYR A 9 -11.19 -25.75 6.36
CA TYR A 9 -9.73 -25.68 6.38
C TYR A 9 -9.17 -26.10 7.73
N GLU A 10 -8.50 -27.26 7.77
CA GLU A 10 -7.98 -27.88 9.01
C GLU A 10 -6.99 -26.99 9.77
N THR A 11 -6.25 -26.13 9.06
CA THR A 11 -5.21 -25.28 9.65
C THR A 11 -5.69 -23.89 10.06
N VAL A 12 -6.92 -23.49 9.72
CA VAL A 12 -7.44 -22.15 10.05
C VAL A 12 -7.91 -22.11 11.50
N GLN A 13 -7.16 -21.39 12.34
CA GLN A 13 -7.46 -21.27 13.78
C GLN A 13 -8.31 -20.05 14.12
N GLU A 14 -8.14 -18.95 13.38
CA GLU A 14 -8.84 -17.70 13.65
C GLU A 14 -9.21 -17.02 12.35
N ILE A 15 -10.32 -16.28 12.37
CA ILE A 15 -10.78 -15.49 11.23
C ILE A 15 -10.94 -14.06 11.71
N VAL A 16 -10.20 -13.15 11.08
CA VAL A 16 -10.27 -11.72 11.34
C VAL A 16 -11.11 -11.06 10.26
N TYR A 17 -12.17 -10.38 10.67
CA TYR A 17 -13.01 -9.59 9.78
C TYR A 17 -12.50 -8.14 9.77
N ALA A 18 -11.93 -7.74 8.63
CA ALA A 18 -11.45 -6.38 8.38
C ALA A 18 -12.63 -5.45 8.05
N ALA A 19 -13.22 -4.87 9.08
CA ALA A 19 -14.34 -3.93 9.01
C ALA A 19 -13.93 -2.55 9.53
N ASN A 20 -14.73 -1.52 9.25
CA ASN A 20 -14.51 -0.20 9.83
C ASN A 20 -14.96 -0.19 11.29
N GLU A 21 -14.51 0.81 12.04
CA GLU A 21 -14.97 1.01 13.41
C GLU A 21 -16.50 1.21 13.46
N GLY A 22 -17.17 0.40 14.29
CA GLY A 22 -18.62 0.42 14.45
C GLY A 22 -19.40 -0.56 13.57
N ASP A 23 -18.75 -1.20 12.58
CA ASP A 23 -19.35 -2.29 11.82
C ASP A 23 -19.46 -3.56 12.68
N GLU A 24 -20.56 -4.31 12.56
CA GLU A 24 -20.69 -5.58 13.27
C GLU A 24 -19.89 -6.70 12.58
N ALA A 25 -19.00 -7.36 13.33
CA ALA A 25 -18.30 -8.54 12.84
C ALA A 25 -19.23 -9.77 12.84
N PRO A 26 -19.22 -10.61 11.79
CA PRO A 26 -19.97 -11.86 11.77
C PRO A 26 -19.63 -12.77 12.96
N GLN A 27 -20.63 -13.53 13.43
CA GLN A 27 -20.44 -14.49 14.51
C GLN A 27 -19.30 -15.47 14.19
N GLY A 28 -18.39 -15.67 15.15
CA GLY A 28 -17.24 -16.56 15.01
C GLY A 28 -16.02 -15.92 14.33
N THR A 29 -15.98 -14.59 14.19
CA THR A 29 -14.83 -13.83 13.70
C THR A 29 -14.37 -12.79 14.72
N HIS A 30 -13.09 -12.39 14.65
CA HIS A 30 -12.56 -11.25 15.39
C HIS A 30 -12.74 -9.97 14.59
N HIS A 31 -13.16 -8.90 15.24
CA HIS A 31 -13.19 -7.57 14.61
C HIS A 31 -11.77 -7.00 14.53
N TYR A 32 -11.32 -6.59 13.34
CA TYR A 32 -9.97 -6.08 13.11
C TYR A 32 -9.61 -4.88 13.99
N GLU A 33 -10.43 -3.81 14.00
CA GLU A 33 -10.13 -2.59 14.78
C GLU A 33 -10.00 -2.86 16.29
N GLU A 34 -10.77 -3.81 16.83
CA GLU A 34 -10.69 -4.18 18.24
C GLU A 34 -9.39 -4.96 18.54
N LEU A 35 -8.90 -5.76 17.60
CA LEU A 35 -7.57 -6.39 17.72
C LEU A 35 -6.47 -5.33 17.66
N VAL A 36 -6.57 -4.33 16.78
CA VAL A 36 -5.58 -3.24 16.67
C VAL A 36 -5.52 -2.45 17.99
N LYS A 37 -6.67 -2.04 18.55
CA LYS A 37 -6.73 -1.32 19.83
C LYS A 37 -6.10 -2.12 20.98
N LYS A 38 -6.39 -3.42 21.05
CA LYS A 38 -5.80 -4.31 22.06
C LYS A 38 -4.29 -4.48 21.86
N GLY A 39 -3.87 -4.70 20.62
CA GLY A 39 -2.47 -4.90 20.23
C GLY A 39 -1.59 -3.69 20.54
N ALA A 40 -2.12 -2.48 20.39
CA ALA A 40 -1.41 -1.24 20.72
C ALA A 40 -0.99 -1.12 22.20
N GLN A 41 -1.56 -1.93 23.09
CA GLN A 41 -1.22 -1.98 24.52
C GLN A 41 -0.26 -3.12 24.87
N LEU A 42 0.06 -4.00 23.92
CA LEU A 42 0.97 -5.12 24.11
C LEU A 42 2.42 -4.68 23.84
N PRO A 43 3.42 -5.36 24.45
CA PRO A 43 4.80 -5.20 24.03
C PRO A 43 4.96 -5.48 22.52
N SER A 44 5.94 -4.83 21.88
CA SER A 44 6.28 -5.13 20.48
C SER A 44 6.56 -6.63 20.33
N ALA A 45 5.99 -7.24 19.29
CA ALA A 45 6.21 -8.63 18.93
C ALA A 45 7.60 -8.86 18.30
N ASP A 46 8.37 -7.81 18.05
CA ASP A 46 9.60 -7.85 17.26
C ASP A 46 10.85 -8.26 18.08
N GLN A 47 10.67 -8.68 19.35
CA GLN A 47 11.78 -8.92 20.28
C GLN A 47 12.76 -10.02 19.81
N ASP A 48 12.30 -10.96 19.00
CA ASP A 48 13.09 -12.08 18.47
C ASP A 48 13.13 -12.12 16.94
N MET A 49 12.83 -11.00 16.27
CA MET A 49 12.82 -10.92 14.80
C MET A 49 14.21 -10.62 14.25
N HIS A 50 14.58 -11.28 13.16
CA HIS A 50 15.84 -11.11 12.45
C HIS A 50 15.63 -10.61 11.02
N ASP A 51 16.63 -9.92 10.46
CA ASP A 51 16.58 -9.37 9.10
C ASP A 51 16.37 -10.44 8.01
N ASP A 52 16.80 -11.68 8.25
CA ASP A 52 16.66 -12.79 7.32
C ASP A 52 15.31 -13.52 7.46
N ASP A 53 14.49 -13.17 8.45
CA ASP A 53 13.16 -13.75 8.62
C ASP A 53 12.23 -13.30 7.49
N LEU A 54 11.36 -14.23 7.06
CA LEU A 54 10.42 -14.01 5.98
C LEU A 54 9.36 -12.96 6.40
N ALA A 55 9.37 -11.81 5.73
CA ALA A 55 8.43 -10.72 5.97
C ALA A 55 7.19 -10.80 5.07
N GLY A 56 7.33 -11.35 3.86
CA GLY A 56 6.20 -11.40 2.93
C GLY A 56 6.39 -12.30 1.72
N LEU A 57 5.25 -12.73 1.17
CA LEU A 57 5.14 -13.45 -0.09
C LEU A 57 4.46 -12.55 -1.13
N PHE A 58 5.23 -12.05 -2.09
CA PHE A 58 4.72 -11.22 -3.17
C PHE A 58 4.53 -12.07 -4.41
N TYR A 59 3.28 -12.40 -4.73
CA TYR A 59 2.98 -13.24 -5.88
C TYR A 59 3.20 -12.49 -7.19
N THR A 60 3.93 -13.14 -8.09
CA THR A 60 4.23 -12.66 -9.44
C THR A 60 3.88 -13.74 -10.45
N GLY A 61 3.45 -13.32 -11.63
CA GLY A 61 3.01 -14.21 -12.70
C GLY A 61 1.89 -13.56 -13.49
N GLY A 62 2.08 -13.46 -14.81
CA GLY A 62 1.02 -13.04 -15.73
C GLY A 62 -0.06 -14.13 -15.86
N THR A 63 -1.08 -13.83 -16.67
CA THR A 63 -2.25 -14.71 -16.90
C THR A 63 -1.93 -16.07 -17.53
N THR A 64 -0.69 -16.30 -17.99
CA THR A 64 -0.28 -17.46 -18.79
C THR A 64 0.72 -18.39 -18.09
N GLY A 65 1.13 -18.10 -16.84
CA GLY A 65 2.12 -18.88 -16.11
C GLY A 65 1.66 -19.29 -14.70
N ARG A 66 2.28 -20.34 -14.14
CA ARG A 66 2.07 -20.70 -12.73
C ARG A 66 2.55 -19.56 -11.83
N ALA A 67 1.68 -19.06 -10.97
CA ALA A 67 2.01 -18.00 -10.02
C ALA A 67 3.17 -18.43 -9.10
N LYS A 68 4.13 -17.53 -8.88
CA LYS A 68 5.29 -17.75 -8.02
C LYS A 68 5.27 -16.72 -6.89
N GLY A 69 5.31 -17.18 -5.65
CA GLY A 69 5.48 -16.33 -4.48
C GLY A 69 6.95 -15.94 -4.33
N VAL A 70 7.25 -14.65 -4.43
CA VAL A 70 8.59 -14.13 -4.14
C VAL A 70 8.69 -13.97 -2.62
N MET A 71 9.59 -14.74 -2.01
CA MET A 71 9.92 -14.64 -0.59
C MET A 71 10.83 -13.44 -0.36
N LEU A 72 10.37 -12.46 0.41
CA LEU A 72 11.16 -11.30 0.82
C LEU A 72 11.36 -11.31 2.33
N SER A 73 12.61 -11.20 2.77
CA SER A 73 12.93 -11.01 4.18
C SER A 73 12.76 -9.55 4.62
N HIS A 74 12.77 -9.30 5.93
CA HIS A 74 12.78 -7.95 6.48
C HIS A 74 13.94 -7.12 5.91
N GLY A 75 15.15 -7.69 5.89
CA GLY A 75 16.35 -7.08 5.33
C GLY A 75 16.25 -6.78 3.83
N ASN A 76 15.56 -7.63 3.05
CA ASN A 76 15.29 -7.31 1.63
C ASN A 76 14.42 -6.06 1.48
N ILE A 77 13.35 -5.96 2.28
CA ILE A 77 12.42 -4.81 2.25
C ILE A 77 13.14 -3.53 2.67
N VAL A 78 13.90 -3.56 3.77
CA VAL A 78 14.64 -2.40 4.27
C VAL A 78 15.74 -1.97 3.31
N SER A 79 16.52 -2.91 2.76
CA SER A 79 17.55 -2.62 1.75
C SER A 79 16.95 -1.96 0.50
N ASN A 80 15.82 -2.47 0.01
CA ASN A 80 15.10 -1.84 -1.08
C ASN A 80 14.58 -0.45 -0.72
N ALA A 81 14.03 -0.25 0.47
CA ALA A 81 13.53 1.04 0.94
C ALA A 81 14.64 2.10 0.96
N ILE A 82 15.84 1.75 1.45
CA ILE A 82 17.02 2.63 1.43
C ILE A 82 17.40 2.98 -0.01
N HIS A 83 17.51 1.99 -0.90
CA HIS A 83 17.87 2.23 -2.30
C HIS A 83 16.86 3.12 -3.02
N VAL A 84 15.56 2.87 -2.83
CA VAL A 84 14.49 3.67 -3.44
C VAL A 84 14.53 5.10 -2.89
N ALA A 85 14.67 5.29 -1.58
CA ALA A 85 14.75 6.62 -0.99
C ALA A 85 15.91 7.45 -1.60
N ILE A 86 17.08 6.83 -1.77
CA ILE A 86 18.25 7.47 -2.39
C ILE A 86 18.00 7.75 -3.88
N ALA A 87 17.60 6.72 -4.65
CA ALA A 87 17.46 6.83 -6.10
C ALA A 87 16.33 7.78 -6.51
N ALA A 88 15.22 7.77 -5.78
CA ALA A 88 14.09 8.65 -6.01
C ALA A 88 14.24 10.02 -5.32
N GLY A 89 15.25 10.19 -4.47
CA GLY A 89 15.49 11.42 -3.71
C GLY A 89 14.32 11.76 -2.78
N TYR A 90 13.79 10.76 -2.09
CA TYR A 90 12.76 10.95 -1.07
C TYR A 90 13.36 11.61 0.17
N ASN A 91 12.60 12.49 0.80
CA ASN A 91 12.97 13.13 2.07
C ASN A 91 11.72 13.34 2.93
N ASP A 92 11.95 13.73 4.19
CA ASP A 92 10.94 13.96 5.23
C ASP A 92 9.91 15.05 4.89
N ARG A 93 10.17 15.92 3.90
CA ARG A 93 9.22 16.94 3.44
C ARG A 93 8.32 16.48 2.29
N ASP A 94 8.49 15.26 1.82
CA ASP A 94 7.65 14.74 0.74
C ASP A 94 6.25 14.33 1.24
N THR A 95 5.27 14.57 0.38
CA THR A 95 3.92 14.00 0.50
C THR A 95 3.68 13.12 -0.72
N TYR A 96 3.53 11.82 -0.49
CA TYR A 96 3.36 10.85 -1.56
C TYR A 96 1.93 10.34 -1.66
N LEU A 97 1.41 10.27 -2.87
CA LEU A 97 0.09 9.70 -3.13
C LEU A 97 0.18 8.24 -3.60
N HIS A 98 -0.35 7.34 -2.78
CA HIS A 98 -0.62 5.95 -3.15
C HIS A 98 -2.01 5.85 -3.78
N THR A 99 -2.05 5.79 -5.11
CA THR A 99 -3.29 5.51 -5.86
C THR A 99 -3.25 4.19 -6.63
N ALA A 100 -2.08 3.59 -6.77
CA ALA A 100 -1.91 2.26 -7.34
C ALA A 100 -2.21 1.17 -6.27
N PRO A 101 -2.57 -0.06 -6.65
CA PRO A 101 -2.89 -1.09 -5.66
C PRO A 101 -1.70 -1.46 -4.75
N MET A 102 -1.94 -1.52 -3.44
CA MET A 102 -0.94 -1.79 -2.39
C MET A 102 -0.54 -3.27 -2.26
N PHE A 103 -1.07 -4.17 -3.08
CA PHE A 103 -0.58 -5.54 -3.18
C PHE A 103 0.57 -5.68 -4.18
N HIS A 104 0.89 -4.63 -4.94
CA HIS A 104 2.03 -4.59 -5.84
C HIS A 104 3.25 -3.96 -5.18
N MET A 105 4.40 -4.64 -5.27
CA MET A 105 5.63 -4.19 -4.63
C MET A 105 6.11 -2.81 -5.12
N GLY A 106 5.78 -2.39 -6.34
CA GLY A 106 6.14 -1.06 -6.85
C GLY A 106 5.56 0.08 -6.01
N ASN A 107 4.29 -0.02 -5.60
CA ASN A 107 3.66 1.01 -4.77
C ASN A 107 3.99 0.82 -3.28
N THR A 108 3.94 -0.42 -2.79
CA THR A 108 4.20 -0.74 -1.38
C THR A 108 5.66 -0.52 -0.98
N GLY A 109 6.60 -0.73 -1.91
CA GLY A 109 8.00 -0.44 -1.69
C GLY A 109 8.25 1.06 -1.50
N SER A 110 7.49 1.91 -2.20
CA SER A 110 7.54 3.37 -1.98
C SER A 110 7.02 3.74 -0.59
N ALA A 111 5.94 3.11 -0.12
CA ALA A 111 5.41 3.34 1.22
C ALA A 111 6.44 3.03 2.32
N PHE A 112 7.18 1.93 2.19
CA PHE A 112 8.29 1.60 3.10
C PHE A 112 9.42 2.63 3.03
N ALA A 113 9.85 3.03 1.83
CA ALA A 113 10.90 4.04 1.64
C ALA A 113 10.53 5.41 2.23
N LEU A 114 9.27 5.83 2.08
CA LEU A 114 8.76 7.09 2.63
C LEU A 114 8.63 7.04 4.14
N THR A 115 8.14 5.92 4.68
CA THR A 115 8.09 5.70 6.12
C THR A 115 9.49 5.75 6.73
N LEU A 116 10.48 5.14 6.06
CA LEU A 116 11.88 5.15 6.49
C LEU A 116 12.46 6.58 6.60
N VAL A 117 12.12 7.47 5.66
CA VAL A 117 12.60 8.87 5.70
C VAL A 117 11.68 9.81 6.48
N GLY A 118 10.61 9.31 7.11
CA GLY A 118 9.66 10.12 7.88
C GLY A 118 8.72 10.98 7.02
N ALA A 119 8.54 10.65 5.74
CA ALA A 119 7.66 11.38 4.82
C ALA A 119 6.19 11.03 5.03
N ARG A 120 5.30 11.89 4.49
CA ARG A 120 3.86 11.71 4.58
C ARG A 120 3.35 10.79 3.46
N ASN A 121 2.57 9.78 3.84
CA ASN A 121 1.87 8.88 2.92
C ASN A 121 0.38 9.24 2.88
N VAL A 122 -0.17 9.46 1.68
CA VAL A 122 -1.59 9.72 1.42
C VAL A 122 -2.13 8.60 0.55
N PHE A 123 -3.34 8.10 0.84
CA PHE A 123 -3.90 6.94 0.17
C PHE A 123 -5.24 7.27 -0.49
N ASN A 124 -5.33 6.97 -1.79
CA ASN A 124 -6.59 6.82 -2.49
C ASN A 124 -6.84 5.31 -2.66
N PRO A 125 -7.83 4.72 -1.96
CA PRO A 125 -8.05 3.27 -1.95
C PRO A 125 -8.30 2.67 -3.35
N MET A 126 -8.87 3.47 -4.25
CA MET A 126 -9.10 3.12 -5.64
C MET A 126 -8.77 4.32 -6.52
N PHE A 127 -8.20 4.06 -7.70
CA PHE A 127 -7.95 5.12 -8.66
C PHE A 127 -9.26 5.66 -9.24
N ASN A 128 -9.43 6.97 -9.10
CA ASN A 128 -10.41 7.78 -9.82
C ASN A 128 -9.69 9.07 -10.25
N PRO A 129 -9.77 9.50 -11.53
CA PRO A 129 -8.99 10.64 -12.02
C PRO A 129 -9.34 11.94 -11.29
N VAL A 130 -10.63 12.21 -11.05
CA VAL A 130 -11.09 13.40 -10.33
C VAL A 130 -10.58 13.39 -8.89
N GLN A 131 -10.75 12.26 -8.19
CA GLN A 131 -10.26 12.12 -6.82
C GLN A 131 -8.74 12.25 -6.75
N PHE A 132 -8.00 11.68 -7.69
CA PHE A 132 -6.55 11.82 -7.77
C PHE A 132 -6.13 13.28 -7.87
N MET A 133 -6.70 14.04 -8.80
CA MET A 133 -6.35 15.45 -9.00
C MET A 133 -6.75 16.32 -7.80
N GLN A 134 -7.92 16.05 -7.20
CA GLN A 134 -8.34 16.71 -5.96
C GLN A 134 -7.37 16.42 -4.80
N THR A 135 -7.01 15.15 -4.58
CA THR A 135 -6.06 14.76 -3.52
C THR A 135 -4.69 15.41 -3.76
N VAL A 136 -4.22 15.48 -5.01
CA VAL A 136 -2.95 16.16 -5.33
C VAL A 136 -2.97 17.61 -4.87
N GLN A 137 -4.04 18.34 -5.21
CA GLN A 137 -4.21 19.75 -4.87
C GLN A 137 -4.35 19.98 -3.37
N ASP A 138 -5.22 19.22 -2.71
CA ASP A 138 -5.60 19.44 -1.32
C ASP A 138 -4.48 19.02 -0.36
N GLU A 139 -3.82 17.91 -0.66
CA GLU A 139 -2.76 17.36 0.18
C GLU A 139 -1.37 17.84 -0.20
N LYS A 140 -1.27 18.71 -1.22
CA LYS A 140 0.00 19.23 -1.74
C LYS A 140 0.99 18.12 -2.05
N VAL A 141 0.51 17.11 -2.77
CA VAL A 141 1.30 15.94 -3.15
C VAL A 141 2.54 16.39 -3.92
N THR A 142 3.70 15.89 -3.50
CA THR A 142 4.99 16.18 -4.13
C THR A 142 5.42 15.06 -5.08
N LEU A 143 5.01 13.83 -4.78
CA LEU A 143 5.47 12.61 -5.44
C LEU A 143 4.33 11.61 -5.64
N THR A 144 4.36 10.86 -6.75
CA THR A 144 3.45 9.72 -6.97
C THR A 144 4.01 8.76 -8.00
N PHE A 145 3.55 7.52 -7.97
CA PHE A 145 3.70 6.54 -9.04
C PHE A 145 2.32 6.16 -9.59
N ILE A 146 2.19 6.11 -10.93
CA ILE A 146 0.97 5.67 -11.61
C ILE A 146 1.30 4.82 -12.84
N VAL A 147 0.33 4.08 -13.36
CA VAL A 147 0.51 3.32 -14.61
C VAL A 147 0.11 4.15 -15.84
N PRO A 148 0.56 3.82 -17.07
CA PRO A 148 0.23 4.60 -18.27
C PRO A 148 -1.27 4.85 -18.49
N ALA A 149 -2.13 3.87 -18.20
CA ALA A 149 -3.57 4.05 -18.30
C ALA A 149 -4.11 5.13 -17.35
N MET A 150 -3.59 5.21 -16.12
CA MET A 150 -3.96 6.25 -15.15
C MET A 150 -3.45 7.61 -15.60
N PHE A 151 -2.20 7.69 -16.07
CA PHE A 151 -1.63 8.94 -16.59
C PHE A 151 -2.46 9.47 -17.76
N ASN A 152 -2.79 8.61 -18.72
CA ASN A 152 -3.67 8.95 -19.84
C ASN A 152 -5.05 9.43 -19.39
N ALA A 153 -5.64 8.79 -18.37
CA ALA A 153 -6.93 9.20 -17.82
C ALA A 153 -6.88 10.59 -17.17
N ILE A 154 -5.76 10.97 -16.55
CA ILE A 154 -5.56 12.30 -15.93
C ILE A 154 -5.36 13.37 -17.01
N ILE A 155 -4.38 13.19 -17.91
CA ILE A 155 -4.01 14.24 -18.88
C ILE A 155 -5.11 14.54 -19.90
N ASN A 156 -5.97 13.56 -20.20
CA ASN A 156 -7.10 13.72 -21.12
C ASN A 156 -8.42 14.01 -20.39
N HIS A 157 -8.39 14.17 -19.06
CA HIS A 157 -9.61 14.50 -18.32
C HIS A 157 -10.05 15.93 -18.67
N PRO A 158 -11.33 16.18 -19.01
CA PRO A 158 -11.81 17.52 -19.38
C PRO A 158 -11.60 18.61 -18.32
N ASP A 159 -11.48 18.19 -17.05
CA ASP A 159 -11.31 19.08 -15.91
C ASP A 159 -9.85 19.20 -15.43
N ASN A 160 -8.87 18.61 -16.12
CA ASN A 160 -7.48 18.59 -15.66
C ASN A 160 -6.90 20.00 -15.41
N ASP A 161 -7.30 20.98 -16.21
CA ASP A 161 -6.90 22.39 -16.08
C ASP A 161 -7.52 23.10 -14.86
N LYS A 162 -8.47 22.49 -14.16
CA LYS A 162 -9.13 23.03 -12.96
C LYS A 162 -8.39 22.73 -11.67
N TYR A 163 -7.38 21.85 -11.70
CA TYR A 163 -6.66 21.40 -10.50
C TYR A 163 -5.23 21.94 -10.46
N ASP A 164 -4.76 22.26 -9.27
CA ASP A 164 -3.39 22.72 -9.03
C ASP A 164 -2.41 21.55 -8.80
N PHE A 165 -1.44 21.41 -9.72
CA PHE A 165 -0.35 20.43 -9.63
C PHE A 165 1.00 21.06 -9.22
N SER A 166 1.03 22.33 -8.83
CA SER A 166 2.28 23.08 -8.58
C SER A 166 3.14 22.53 -7.45
N SER A 167 2.55 21.77 -6.51
CA SER A 167 3.28 21.05 -5.47
C SER A 167 4.04 19.84 -6.00
N MET A 168 3.61 19.24 -7.11
CA MET A 168 4.15 17.98 -7.61
C MET A 168 5.49 18.22 -8.30
N ARG A 169 6.57 17.75 -7.67
CA ARG A 169 7.93 17.85 -8.21
C ARG A 169 8.33 16.66 -9.07
N ARG A 170 7.67 15.50 -8.91
CA ARG A 170 7.94 14.30 -9.71
C ARG A 170 6.72 13.38 -9.77
N LEU A 171 6.39 12.96 -10.99
CA LEU A 171 5.49 11.85 -11.27
C LEU A 171 6.29 10.75 -11.95
N ALA A 172 6.31 9.56 -11.37
CA ALA A 172 6.87 8.38 -12.00
C ALA A 172 5.75 7.55 -12.63
N TYR A 173 6.03 6.91 -13.77
CA TYR A 173 5.12 5.93 -14.34
C TYR A 173 5.86 4.70 -14.85
N GLY A 174 5.19 3.56 -14.89
CA GLY A 174 5.78 2.29 -15.34
C GLY A 174 4.82 1.12 -15.26
N ALA A 175 5.38 -0.09 -15.19
CA ALA A 175 4.67 -1.39 -15.22
C ALA A 175 4.11 -1.81 -16.58
N SER A 176 4.33 -1.04 -17.64
CA SER A 176 4.16 -1.46 -19.03
C SER A 176 5.18 -0.77 -19.94
N PRO A 177 5.45 -1.29 -21.16
CA PRO A 177 6.25 -0.62 -22.17
C PRO A 177 5.68 0.74 -22.58
#